data_AF-A0A840QQV8-F1
#
_entry.id   AF-A0A840QQV8-F1
#
_cell.length_a   1.000
_cell.length_b   1.000
_cell.length_c   1.000
_cell.angle_alpha   90.00
_cell.angle_beta   90.00
_cell.angle_gamma   90.00
#
_symmetry.space_group_name_H-M   'P 1'
#
loop_
_entity.id
_entity.type
_entity.pdbx_description
1 polymer ?
#
loop_
_entity_poly.entity_id
_entity_poly.type
_entity_poly.pdbx_seq_one_letter_code
_entity_poly.pdbx_strand_id
1 'polypeptide(L)'
;MPQGESLQSVRQEIDPFIKKMIYRQNVDIDWSCAFSIDRFLMYVSNNQQAQEEHFKWGTHSVNEYMVHLLDSGKSGAQVRKITEAIISFSEHINQPVNKEEVTIPEDSTGEVPTVEEEEDIYQIEKQQYEKVIAQNEGVYIDKKPTLQDVTLNPYGNFRDEFRNYLLFRLAIETGLYVSEIVHLNVESVNDDGELVLEDRTIPLSNTTKQVFYDYIDFRKQYDLPIWVQKVMYDIDNGGIGITKLYLDKEKLRFFHLSPDEKTEEIRSLVMEKFTMEEEVEQLEQSEEDINEEKIDELDDRIEKTTEQIYELKEIVEFEMQINQASFNPAMFVTSRYARISEEEVKEILEREALPLEVIKATIKKRWQDAGFKRNQTEKFLGQKPNRFGSSNQDSLFQDFIHAGFTFHNRIFF
;
A
#
# COMPACT_ATOMS: atom_id res chain seq x y z
N MET A 1 -9.64 48.03 12.31
CA MET A 1 -8.88 48.00 11.04
C MET A 1 -7.55 47.35 11.34
N PRO A 2 -7.12 46.30 10.62
CA PRO A 2 -5.83 45.66 10.87
C PRO A 2 -4.71 46.64 10.47
N GLN A 3 -3.66 46.71 11.30
CA GLN A 3 -2.45 47.48 11.00
C GLN A 3 -1.81 46.92 9.71
N GLY A 4 -1.44 47.79 8.77
CA GLY A 4 -0.76 47.35 7.55
C GLY A 4 0.63 46.80 7.89
N GLU A 5 0.96 45.65 7.32
CA GLU A 5 2.27 45.02 7.50
C GLU A 5 3.28 45.62 6.51
N SER A 6 4.51 45.87 6.97
CA SER A 6 5.61 46.28 6.09
C SER A 6 6.15 45.07 5.32
N LEU A 7 6.76 45.30 4.15
CA LEU A 7 7.40 44.25 3.35
C LEU A 7 8.42 43.43 4.17
N GLN A 8 9.16 44.08 5.08
CA GLN A 8 10.11 43.39 5.94
C GLN A 8 9.42 42.47 6.95
N SER A 9 8.26 42.86 7.49
CA SER A 9 7.43 42.02 8.35
C SER A 9 6.92 40.79 7.59
N VAL A 10 6.39 40.99 6.39
CA VAL A 10 5.88 39.90 5.54
C VAL A 10 6.98 38.90 5.18
N ARG A 11 8.20 39.38 4.88
CA ARG A 11 9.34 38.50 4.56
C ARG A 11 9.78 37.64 5.74
N GLN A 12 9.60 38.09 6.98
CA GLN A 12 9.94 37.31 8.17
C GLN A 12 9.01 36.09 8.35
N GLU A 13 7.83 36.09 7.75
CA GLU A 13 6.87 34.98 7.79
C GLU A 13 7.18 33.86 6.78
N ILE A 14 8.12 34.06 5.84
CA ILE A 14 8.48 33.04 4.84
C ILE A 14 9.09 31.80 5.51
N ASP A 15 10.06 31.97 6.40
CA ASP A 15 10.73 30.85 7.07
C ASP A 15 9.78 30.05 7.99
N PRO A 16 8.96 30.69 8.86
CA PRO A 16 7.89 30.02 9.60
C PRO A 16 6.91 29.24 8.71
N PHE A 17 6.49 29.83 7.60
CA PHE A 17 5.61 29.18 6.63
C PHE A 17 6.22 27.92 6.03
N ILE A 18 7.44 28.02 5.48
CA ILE A 18 8.10 26.90 4.80
C ILE A 18 8.36 25.75 5.79
N LYS A 19 8.83 26.06 7.00
CA LYS A 19 8.98 25.05 8.06
C LYS A 19 7.65 24.37 8.36
N LYS A 20 6.57 25.13 8.53
CA LYS A 20 5.23 24.59 8.80
C LYS A 20 4.73 23.66 7.68
N MET A 21 5.00 23.99 6.42
CA MET A 21 4.57 23.17 5.27
C MET A 21 5.40 21.89 5.14
N ILE A 22 6.72 21.95 5.37
CA ILE A 22 7.60 20.77 5.38
C ILE A 22 7.21 19.81 6.50
N TYR A 23 6.96 20.32 7.73
CA TYR A 23 6.54 19.47 8.86
C TYR A 23 5.16 18.83 8.67
N ARG A 24 4.30 19.40 7.82
CA ARG A 24 2.98 18.83 7.48
C ARG A 24 3.01 17.85 6.32
N GLN A 25 4.20 17.47 5.83
CA GLN A 25 4.38 16.54 4.70
C GLN A 25 3.64 16.96 3.43
N ASN A 26 3.53 18.26 3.15
CA ASN A 26 3.05 18.70 1.85
C ASN A 26 4.20 18.53 0.84
N VAL A 27 4.19 17.38 0.13
CA VAL A 27 5.31 16.84 -0.68
C VAL A 27 5.82 17.84 -1.74
N ASP A 28 4.98 18.78 -2.15
CA ASP A 28 5.28 19.73 -3.22
C ASP A 28 5.91 21.07 -2.74
N ILE A 29 6.04 21.32 -1.43
CA ILE A 29 6.63 22.56 -0.88
C ILE A 29 7.97 22.29 -0.21
N ASP A 30 9.03 22.84 -0.80
CA ASP A 30 10.43 22.71 -0.34
C ASP A 30 11.07 24.09 -0.08
N TRP A 31 12.34 24.11 0.35
CA TRP A 31 13.08 25.35 0.59
C TRP A 31 13.28 26.23 -0.66
N SER A 32 13.16 25.69 -1.88
CA SER A 32 13.20 26.48 -3.12
C SER A 32 11.98 27.40 -3.26
N CYS A 33 10.87 27.04 -2.61
CA CYS A 33 9.66 27.87 -2.55
C CYS A 33 9.89 29.15 -1.74
N ALA A 34 10.76 29.13 -0.72
CA ALA A 34 11.13 30.32 0.06
C ALA A 34 11.71 31.42 -0.85
N PHE A 35 12.65 31.05 -1.71
CA PHE A 35 13.26 31.95 -2.68
C PHE A 35 12.26 32.45 -3.73
N SER A 36 11.31 31.61 -4.11
CA SER A 36 10.29 31.94 -5.12
C SER A 36 9.26 32.93 -4.59
N ILE A 37 8.83 32.75 -3.33
CA ILE A 37 7.98 33.70 -2.61
C ILE A 37 8.73 35.02 -2.40
N ASP A 38 9.99 34.98 -1.95
CA ASP A 38 10.78 36.21 -1.75
C ASP A 38 10.92 37.02 -3.05
N ARG A 39 11.21 36.34 -4.17
CA ARG A 39 11.28 36.98 -5.50
C ARG A 39 9.94 37.56 -5.95
N PHE A 40 8.84 36.90 -5.65
CA PHE A 40 7.51 37.45 -5.90
C PHE A 40 7.28 38.74 -5.12
N LEU A 41 7.58 38.77 -3.82
CA LEU A 41 7.42 39.97 -2.99
C LEU A 41 8.30 41.12 -3.50
N MET A 42 9.53 40.84 -3.93
CA MET A 42 10.40 41.83 -4.57
C MET A 42 9.83 42.34 -5.89
N TYR A 43 9.29 41.45 -6.73
CA TYR A 43 8.64 41.82 -7.98
C TYR A 43 7.46 42.76 -7.76
N VAL A 44 6.58 42.43 -6.81
CA VAL A 44 5.43 43.27 -6.45
C VAL A 44 5.89 44.63 -5.91
N SER A 45 6.89 44.64 -5.02
CA SER A 45 7.44 45.87 -4.44
C SER A 45 8.00 46.81 -5.51
N ASN A 46 8.69 46.26 -6.51
CA ASN A 46 9.34 47.04 -7.56
C ASN A 46 8.34 47.60 -8.59
N ASN A 47 7.25 46.88 -8.88
CA ASN A 47 6.29 47.26 -9.92
C ASN A 47 5.12 48.11 -9.42
N GLN A 48 4.73 48.01 -8.15
CA GLN A 48 3.54 48.68 -7.63
C GLN A 48 3.78 50.04 -6.96
N GLN A 49 5.00 50.58 -7.00
CA GLN A 49 5.40 51.78 -6.23
C GLN A 49 4.84 51.71 -4.78
N ALA A 50 4.99 50.55 -4.14
CA ALA A 50 4.38 50.30 -2.84
C ALA A 50 4.90 51.34 -1.84
N GLN A 51 4.00 52.20 -1.34
CA GLN A 51 4.29 53.03 -0.17
C GLN A 51 4.61 52.07 0.99
N GLU A 52 5.80 52.21 1.58
CA GLU A 52 6.38 51.25 2.54
C GLU A 52 5.48 50.89 3.74
N GLU A 53 4.47 51.72 4.02
CA GLU A 53 3.56 51.54 5.16
C GLU A 53 2.44 50.50 4.91
N HIS A 54 2.10 50.14 3.66
CA HIS A 54 1.00 49.23 3.35
C HIS A 54 1.31 48.28 2.18
N PHE A 55 2.22 47.32 2.39
CA PHE A 55 2.57 46.33 1.37
C PHE A 55 1.39 45.35 1.15
N LYS A 56 0.80 45.35 -0.05
CA LYS A 56 -0.29 44.44 -0.41
C LYS A 56 -0.21 43.97 -1.86
N TRP A 57 -0.55 42.71 -2.10
CA TRP A 57 -0.84 42.14 -3.41
C TRP A 57 -2.22 41.49 -3.45
N GLY A 58 -2.69 41.18 -4.65
CA GLY A 58 -3.92 40.41 -4.90
C GLY A 58 -3.78 39.53 -6.13
N THR A 59 -4.88 38.95 -6.61
CA THR A 59 -4.89 38.03 -7.76
C THR A 59 -4.24 38.61 -9.02
N HIS A 60 -4.41 39.92 -9.25
CA HIS A 60 -3.80 40.62 -10.38
C HIS A 60 -2.26 40.56 -10.35
N SER A 61 -1.64 40.87 -9.21
CA SER A 61 -0.18 40.82 -9.03
C SER A 61 0.39 39.42 -9.21
N VAL A 62 -0.37 38.39 -8.80
CA VAL A 62 0.01 36.99 -8.98
C VAL A 62 0.00 36.65 -10.48
N ASN A 63 -1.07 37.00 -11.20
CA ASN A 63 -1.16 36.79 -12.65
C ASN A 63 -0.06 37.54 -13.42
N GLU A 64 0.24 38.79 -13.07
CA GLU A 64 1.34 39.56 -13.69
C GLU A 64 2.70 38.89 -13.46
N TYR A 65 2.94 38.40 -12.24
CA TYR A 65 4.19 37.69 -11.94
C TYR A 65 4.31 36.36 -12.69
N MET A 66 3.21 35.64 -12.88
CA MET A 66 3.19 34.40 -13.67
C MET A 66 3.55 34.67 -15.13
N VAL A 67 2.99 35.72 -15.73
CA VAL A 67 3.36 36.18 -17.09
C VAL A 67 4.84 36.53 -17.13
N HIS A 68 5.35 37.27 -16.14
CA HIS A 68 6.77 37.57 -16.06
C HIS A 68 7.66 36.32 -15.98
N LEU A 69 7.28 35.31 -15.19
CA LEU A 69 8.03 34.07 -15.09
C LEU A 69 8.05 33.31 -16.42
N LEU A 70 6.91 33.24 -17.13
CA LEU A 70 6.83 32.64 -18.46
C LEU A 70 7.70 33.39 -19.47
N ASP A 71 7.63 34.72 -19.50
CA ASP A 71 8.45 35.58 -20.37
C ASP A 71 9.96 35.46 -20.06
N SER A 72 10.31 35.13 -18.81
CA SER A 72 11.69 34.85 -18.38
C SER A 72 12.20 33.44 -18.74
N GLY A 73 11.39 32.64 -19.42
CA GLY A 73 11.73 31.29 -19.89
C GLY A 73 11.53 30.18 -18.85
N LYS A 74 10.73 30.39 -17.80
CA LYS A 74 10.36 29.33 -16.84
C LYS A 74 9.34 28.36 -17.45
N SER A 75 9.41 27.09 -17.07
CA SER A 75 8.45 26.08 -17.53
C SER A 75 7.07 26.26 -16.88
N GLY A 76 6.01 25.83 -17.55
CA GLY A 76 4.63 25.90 -17.01
C GLY A 76 4.50 25.20 -15.65
N ALA A 77 5.15 24.03 -15.50
CA ALA A 77 5.21 23.29 -14.25
C ALA A 77 5.92 24.07 -13.12
N GLN A 78 7.06 24.72 -13.43
CA GLN A 78 7.75 25.58 -12.46
C GLN A 78 6.88 26.78 -12.06
N VAL A 79 6.23 27.42 -13.03
CA VAL A 79 5.33 28.55 -12.77
C VAL A 79 4.15 28.10 -11.92
N ARG A 80 3.57 26.93 -12.17
CA ARG A 80 2.48 26.36 -11.35
C ARG A 80 2.91 26.11 -9.91
N LYS A 81 4.01 25.38 -9.70
CA LYS A 81 4.57 25.11 -8.36
C LYS A 81 4.81 26.41 -7.57
N ILE A 82 5.40 27.41 -8.23
CA ILE A 82 5.64 28.73 -7.64
C ILE A 82 4.31 29.43 -7.30
N THR A 83 3.32 29.36 -8.18
CA THR A 83 2.00 29.99 -8.00
C THR A 83 1.25 29.37 -6.82
N GLU A 84 1.23 28.05 -6.70
CA GLU A 84 0.59 27.34 -5.59
C GLU A 84 1.25 27.66 -4.24
N ALA A 85 2.58 27.78 -4.22
CA ALA A 85 3.33 28.22 -3.05
C ALA A 85 2.97 29.67 -2.66
N ILE A 86 2.85 30.58 -3.63
CA ILE A 86 2.45 31.98 -3.39
C ILE A 86 1.02 32.05 -2.84
N ILE A 87 0.07 31.30 -3.40
CA ILE A 87 -1.32 31.29 -2.93
C ILE A 87 -1.39 30.74 -1.50
N SER A 88 -0.71 29.64 -1.23
CA SER A 88 -0.66 29.03 0.12
C SER A 88 -0.02 29.96 1.15
N PHE A 89 1.04 30.68 0.75
CA PHE A 89 1.66 31.70 1.59
C PHE A 89 0.73 32.89 1.83
N SER A 90 0.00 33.32 0.81
CA SER A 90 -0.97 34.42 0.89
C SER A 90 -2.11 34.09 1.86
N GLU A 91 -2.58 32.84 1.88
CA GLU A 91 -3.54 32.35 2.90
C GLU A 91 -2.93 32.33 4.30
N HIS A 92 -1.66 31.93 4.44
CA HIS A 92 -0.98 31.86 5.73
C HIS A 92 -0.90 33.20 6.45
N ILE A 93 -0.67 34.29 5.71
CA ILE A 93 -0.57 35.65 6.25
C ILE A 93 -1.90 36.42 6.20
N ASN A 94 -3.02 35.74 5.92
CA ASN A 94 -4.37 36.33 5.81
C ASN A 94 -4.52 37.41 4.72
N GLN A 95 -3.83 37.23 3.60
CA GLN A 95 -3.95 38.06 2.41
C GLN A 95 -4.52 37.24 1.23
N PRO A 96 -5.83 36.92 1.23
CA PRO A 96 -6.37 35.93 0.32
C PRO A 96 -6.27 36.35 -1.15
N VAL A 97 -5.85 35.39 -1.98
CA VAL A 97 -5.87 35.47 -3.45
C VAL A 97 -7.06 34.65 -3.95
N ASN A 98 -7.86 35.19 -4.87
CA ASN A 98 -8.97 34.43 -5.45
C ASN A 98 -8.42 33.37 -6.42
N LYS A 99 -8.40 32.11 -5.98
CA LYS A 99 -7.89 30.96 -6.76
C LYS A 99 -8.57 30.80 -8.11
N GLU A 100 -9.86 31.11 -8.21
CA GLU A 100 -10.65 30.94 -9.44
C GLU A 100 -10.29 31.97 -10.52
N GLU A 101 -9.69 33.10 -10.13
CA GLU A 101 -9.27 34.18 -11.02
C GLU A 101 -7.76 34.09 -11.39
N VAL A 102 -7.03 33.16 -10.78
CA VAL A 102 -5.61 32.90 -11.12
C VAL A 102 -5.56 32.07 -12.39
N THR A 103 -4.94 32.62 -13.44
CA THR A 103 -4.81 31.93 -14.73
C THR A 103 -3.58 31.03 -14.68
N ILE A 104 -3.76 29.80 -14.19
CA ILE A 104 -2.69 28.79 -14.16
C ILE A 104 -2.33 28.44 -15.62
N PRO A 105 -1.05 28.52 -16.03
CA PRO A 105 -0.66 28.18 -17.39
C PRO A 105 -0.97 26.71 -17.63
N GLU A 106 -1.64 26.41 -18.75
CA GLU A 106 -1.67 25.04 -19.26
C GLU A 106 -0.21 24.63 -19.52
N ASP A 107 0.17 23.41 -19.12
CA ASP A 107 1.54 22.90 -19.27
C ASP A 107 1.92 22.82 -20.76
N SER A 108 2.40 23.93 -21.31
CA SER A 108 2.86 24.03 -22.70
C SER A 108 4.32 23.60 -22.87
N THR A 109 5.01 23.33 -21.76
CA THR A 109 6.30 22.63 -21.73
C THR A 109 6.18 21.43 -20.80
N GLY A 110 5.36 20.46 -21.22
CA GLY A 110 5.48 19.12 -20.67
C GLY A 110 6.92 18.67 -20.87
N GLU A 111 7.62 18.36 -19.78
CA GLU A 111 8.72 17.40 -19.89
C GLU A 111 8.17 16.27 -20.74
N VAL A 112 8.85 15.96 -21.85
CA VAL A 112 8.46 14.83 -22.69
C VAL A 112 8.40 13.66 -21.73
N PRO A 113 7.20 13.11 -21.46
CA PRO A 113 7.08 12.14 -20.40
C PRO A 113 8.01 10.99 -20.78
N THR A 114 8.83 10.56 -19.82
CA THR A 114 9.76 9.45 -20.07
C THR A 114 8.93 8.27 -20.51
N VAL A 115 9.24 7.76 -21.70
CA VAL A 115 8.60 6.59 -22.29
C VAL A 115 9.68 5.56 -22.50
N GLU A 116 9.41 4.35 -22.05
CA GLU A 116 10.29 3.21 -22.22
C GLU A 116 10.06 2.54 -23.58
N GLU A 117 11.07 1.83 -24.06
CA GLU A 117 10.95 1.02 -25.26
C GLU A 117 10.15 -0.25 -24.98
N GLU A 118 9.47 -0.79 -26.00
CA GLU A 118 8.70 -2.02 -25.86
C GLU A 118 9.55 -3.21 -25.42
N GLU A 119 10.81 -3.26 -25.88
CA GLU A 119 11.76 -4.29 -25.48
C GLU A 119 12.06 -4.20 -23.97
N ASP A 120 12.21 -3.01 -23.41
CA ASP A 120 12.46 -2.83 -21.97
C ASP A 120 11.26 -3.28 -21.14
N ILE A 121 10.03 -2.91 -21.55
CA ILE A 121 8.80 -3.40 -20.91
C ILE A 121 8.73 -4.93 -20.97
N TYR A 122 9.07 -5.53 -22.10
CA TYR A 122 9.10 -6.98 -22.26
C TYR A 122 10.13 -7.65 -21.34
N GLN A 123 11.35 -7.10 -21.25
CA GLN A 123 12.39 -7.63 -20.37
C GLN A 123 11.98 -7.54 -18.91
N ILE A 124 11.35 -6.44 -18.47
CA ILE A 124 10.82 -6.29 -17.11
C ILE A 124 9.73 -7.33 -16.85
N GLU A 125 8.77 -7.48 -17.76
CA GLU A 125 7.70 -8.47 -17.62
C GLU A 125 8.26 -9.89 -17.47
N LYS A 126 9.26 -10.22 -18.30
CA LYS A 126 9.96 -11.50 -18.26
C LYS A 126 10.70 -11.70 -16.94
N GLN A 127 11.41 -10.70 -16.44
CA GLN A 127 12.11 -10.77 -15.14
C GLN A 127 11.14 -11.00 -13.99
N GLN A 128 10.00 -10.30 -13.99
CA GLN A 128 8.95 -10.49 -12.99
C GLN A 128 8.37 -11.90 -13.06
N TYR A 129 8.13 -12.42 -14.27
CA TYR A 129 7.68 -13.79 -14.48
C TYR A 129 8.70 -14.83 -13.98
N GLU A 130 9.99 -14.63 -14.26
CA GLU A 130 11.07 -15.49 -13.78
C GLU A 130 11.17 -15.53 -12.24
N LYS A 131 10.90 -14.41 -11.55
CA LYS A 131 10.82 -14.38 -10.08
C LYS A 131 9.69 -15.28 -9.55
N VAL A 132 8.52 -15.25 -10.19
CA VAL A 132 7.40 -16.10 -9.80
C VAL A 132 7.75 -17.58 -9.99
N ILE A 133 8.35 -17.96 -11.13
CA ILE A 133 8.80 -19.34 -11.37
C ILE A 133 9.81 -19.77 -10.32
N ALA A 134 10.80 -18.93 -10.00
CA ALA A 134 11.84 -19.27 -9.03
C ALA A 134 11.24 -19.56 -7.64
N GLN A 135 10.17 -18.88 -7.25
CA GLN A 135 9.46 -19.16 -6.00
C GLN A 135 8.54 -20.40 -6.09
N ASN A 136 8.05 -20.73 -7.29
CA ASN A 136 7.17 -21.89 -7.52
C ASN A 136 7.87 -23.23 -7.26
N GLU A 137 9.18 -23.33 -7.52
CA GLU A 137 9.95 -24.58 -7.34
C GLU A 137 9.90 -25.12 -5.90
N GLY A 138 9.57 -24.27 -4.92
CA GLY A 138 9.40 -24.66 -3.52
C GLY A 138 7.96 -24.91 -3.09
N VAL A 139 6.96 -24.80 -3.96
CA VAL A 139 5.53 -24.78 -3.60
C VAL A 139 4.80 -25.99 -4.20
N TYR A 140 4.04 -26.73 -3.38
CA TYR A 140 3.29 -27.91 -3.84
C TYR A 140 1.82 -27.53 -4.14
N ILE A 141 1.54 -27.19 -5.40
CA ILE A 141 0.24 -26.60 -5.80
C ILE A 141 -0.88 -27.64 -6.00
N ASP A 142 -0.55 -28.93 -6.06
CA ASP A 142 -1.54 -29.99 -6.35
C ASP A 142 -2.38 -30.43 -5.15
N LYS A 143 -2.08 -29.93 -3.94
CA LYS A 143 -2.75 -30.33 -2.70
C LYS A 143 -2.91 -29.14 -1.77
N LYS A 144 -3.99 -29.18 -0.98
CA LYS A 144 -4.13 -28.28 0.18
C LYS A 144 -2.92 -28.49 1.10
N PRO A 145 -2.15 -27.44 1.40
CA PRO A 145 -0.91 -27.60 2.14
C PRO A 145 -1.24 -28.03 3.56
N THR A 146 -0.48 -28.96 4.10
CA THR A 146 -0.49 -29.22 5.55
C THR A 146 0.18 -28.07 6.27
N LEU A 147 -0.09 -27.90 7.57
CA LEU A 147 0.57 -26.86 8.38
C LEU A 147 2.11 -26.94 8.27
N GLN A 148 2.66 -28.16 8.21
CA GLN A 148 4.08 -28.41 8.04
C GLN A 148 4.62 -27.96 6.67
N ASP A 149 3.83 -28.14 5.61
CA ASP A 149 4.18 -27.65 4.28
C ASP A 149 4.28 -26.13 4.27
N VAL A 150 3.34 -25.44 4.95
CA VAL A 150 3.37 -23.97 4.98
C VAL A 150 4.62 -23.47 5.71
N THR A 151 5.02 -24.10 6.82
CA THR A 151 6.20 -23.67 7.59
C THR A 151 7.51 -23.83 6.82
N LEU A 152 7.64 -24.88 6.00
CA LEU A 152 8.90 -25.25 5.34
C LEU A 152 9.06 -24.68 3.93
N ASN A 153 7.98 -24.18 3.33
CA ASN A 153 7.96 -23.75 1.93
C ASN A 153 7.56 -22.27 1.80
N PRO A 154 8.05 -21.57 0.77
CA PRO A 154 7.91 -20.12 0.65
C PRO A 154 6.55 -19.68 0.06
N TYR A 155 5.42 -20.23 0.52
CA TYR A 155 4.09 -19.89 0.00
C TYR A 155 3.80 -18.38 0.04
N GLY A 156 4.21 -17.70 1.11
CA GLY A 156 4.08 -16.24 1.25
C GLY A 156 4.88 -15.45 0.23
N ASN A 157 6.13 -15.85 -0.04
CA ASN A 157 6.97 -15.19 -1.04
C ASN A 157 6.44 -15.46 -2.45
N PHE A 158 6.02 -16.69 -2.75
CA PHE A 158 5.39 -17.02 -4.03
C PHE A 158 4.13 -16.17 -4.28
N ARG A 159 3.25 -16.03 -3.27
CA ARG A 159 2.08 -15.13 -3.37
C ARG A 159 2.49 -13.69 -3.66
N ASP A 160 3.51 -13.19 -2.98
CA ASP A 160 3.94 -11.80 -3.10
C ASP A 160 4.58 -11.52 -4.47
N GLU A 161 5.41 -12.43 -5.00
CA GLU A 161 5.94 -12.31 -6.37
C GLU A 161 4.82 -12.43 -7.41
N PHE A 162 3.88 -13.36 -7.23
CA PHE A 162 2.73 -13.52 -8.13
C PHE A 162 1.86 -12.27 -8.13
N ARG A 163 1.61 -11.67 -6.94
CA ARG A 163 0.95 -10.37 -6.80
C ARG A 163 1.68 -9.29 -7.58
N ASN A 164 3.00 -9.14 -7.39
CA ASN A 164 3.79 -8.08 -8.02
C ASN A 164 3.77 -8.20 -9.55
N TYR A 165 3.92 -9.43 -10.05
CA TYR A 165 3.78 -9.74 -11.48
C TYR A 165 2.41 -9.32 -12.03
N LEU A 166 1.32 -9.67 -11.34
CA LEU A 166 -0.03 -9.33 -11.76
C LEU A 166 -0.30 -7.82 -11.69
N LEU A 167 0.21 -7.12 -10.67
CA LEU A 167 0.13 -5.66 -10.56
C LEU A 167 0.81 -4.98 -11.76
N PHE A 168 2.01 -5.43 -12.11
CA PHE A 168 2.73 -4.89 -13.28
C PHE A 168 1.96 -5.17 -14.58
N ARG A 169 1.47 -6.40 -14.75
CA ARG A 169 0.71 -6.81 -15.94
C ARG A 169 -0.58 -6.01 -16.12
N LEU A 170 -1.32 -5.79 -15.04
CA LEU A 170 -2.48 -4.90 -15.03
C LEU A 170 -2.09 -3.48 -15.44
N ALA A 171 -1.02 -2.93 -14.86
CA ALA A 171 -0.59 -1.58 -15.15
C ALA A 171 -0.29 -1.39 -16.65
N ILE A 172 0.47 -2.30 -17.27
CA ILE A 172 0.88 -2.21 -18.69
C ILE A 172 -0.25 -2.47 -19.69
N GLU A 173 -1.22 -3.30 -19.33
CA GLU A 173 -2.29 -3.72 -20.25
C GLU A 173 -3.51 -2.79 -20.18
N THR A 174 -3.87 -2.37 -18.98
CA THR A 174 -5.12 -1.62 -18.74
C THR A 174 -4.88 -0.14 -18.45
N GLY A 175 -3.66 0.24 -18.03
CA GLY A 175 -3.33 1.61 -17.65
C GLY A 175 -4.06 2.12 -16.40
N LEU A 176 -4.60 1.21 -15.57
CA LEU A 176 -5.37 1.54 -14.39
C LEU A 176 -4.62 2.46 -13.42
N TYR A 177 -5.39 3.24 -12.67
CA TYR A 177 -4.87 4.00 -11.55
C TYR A 177 -4.61 3.10 -10.35
N VAL A 178 -3.62 3.47 -9.53
CA VAL A 178 -3.38 2.79 -8.25
C VAL A 178 -4.65 2.76 -7.42
N SER A 179 -5.35 3.90 -7.35
CA SER A 179 -6.63 4.00 -6.66
C SER A 179 -7.66 3.01 -7.19
N GLU A 180 -7.65 2.62 -8.46
CA GLU A 180 -8.56 1.62 -8.99
C GLU A 180 -8.10 0.20 -8.63
N ILE A 181 -6.80 -0.07 -8.79
CA ILE A 181 -6.15 -1.34 -8.48
C ILE A 181 -6.40 -1.75 -7.02
N VAL A 182 -6.20 -0.82 -6.08
CA VAL A 182 -6.35 -1.11 -4.65
C VAL A 182 -7.79 -1.41 -4.26
N HIS A 183 -8.79 -0.97 -5.02
CA HIS A 183 -10.22 -1.22 -4.73
C HIS A 183 -10.75 -2.51 -5.37
N LEU A 184 -9.96 -3.18 -6.21
CA LEU A 184 -10.37 -4.45 -6.81
C LEU A 184 -10.64 -5.52 -5.75
N ASN A 185 -11.66 -6.33 -6.01
CA ASN A 185 -11.98 -7.54 -5.27
C ASN A 185 -11.86 -8.75 -6.21
N VAL A 186 -11.80 -9.95 -5.64
CA VAL A 186 -11.88 -11.20 -6.42
C VAL A 186 -13.11 -11.24 -7.33
N GLU A 187 -14.22 -10.65 -6.88
CA GLU A 187 -15.47 -10.53 -7.65
C GLU A 187 -15.44 -9.44 -8.73
N SER A 188 -14.40 -8.60 -8.76
CA SER A 188 -14.21 -7.61 -9.83
C SER A 188 -13.79 -8.26 -11.16
N VAL A 189 -13.61 -9.58 -11.21
CA VAL A 189 -13.40 -10.33 -12.46
C VAL A 189 -14.66 -11.15 -12.72
N ASN A 190 -15.34 -10.89 -13.84
CA ASN A 190 -16.57 -11.61 -14.21
C ASN A 190 -16.26 -13.00 -14.81
N ASP A 191 -17.31 -13.77 -15.12
CA ASP A 191 -17.18 -15.12 -15.71
C ASP A 191 -16.53 -15.11 -17.10
N ASP A 192 -16.60 -13.99 -17.82
CA ASP A 192 -15.96 -13.79 -19.11
C ASP A 192 -14.48 -13.36 -18.97
N GLY A 193 -13.99 -13.21 -17.74
CA GLY A 193 -12.62 -12.79 -17.41
C GLY A 193 -12.37 -11.30 -17.66
N GLU A 194 -13.41 -10.48 -17.65
CA GLU A 194 -13.30 -9.03 -17.80
C GLU A 194 -13.25 -8.37 -16.43
N LEU A 195 -12.50 -7.27 -16.34
CA LEU A 195 -12.38 -6.50 -15.13
C LEU A 195 -13.53 -5.50 -15.02
N VAL A 196 -14.37 -5.66 -14.01
CA VAL A 196 -15.53 -4.81 -13.70
C VAL A 196 -15.13 -3.76 -12.68
N LEU A 197 -15.15 -2.49 -13.10
CA LEU A 197 -15.01 -1.31 -12.26
C LEU A 197 -16.37 -0.63 -12.08
N GLU A 198 -16.44 0.36 -11.19
CA GLU A 198 -17.70 1.07 -10.92
C GLU A 198 -18.32 1.72 -12.16
N ASP A 199 -17.49 2.21 -13.08
CA ASP A 199 -17.90 3.03 -14.22
C ASP A 199 -17.65 2.40 -15.60
N ARG A 200 -16.96 1.25 -15.65
CA ARG A 200 -16.60 0.57 -16.90
C ARG A 200 -16.20 -0.89 -16.70
N THR A 201 -16.27 -1.64 -17.78
CA THR A 201 -15.73 -3.00 -17.88
C THR A 201 -14.56 -2.98 -18.85
N ILE A 202 -13.44 -3.57 -18.45
CA ILE A 202 -12.20 -3.62 -19.23
C ILE A 202 -11.95 -5.07 -19.63
N PRO A 203 -11.97 -5.40 -20.93
CA PRO A 203 -11.58 -6.73 -21.36
C PRO A 203 -10.08 -6.95 -21.08
N LEU A 204 -9.72 -8.17 -20.73
CA LEU A 204 -8.34 -8.59 -20.54
C LEU A 204 -7.91 -9.52 -21.68
N SER A 205 -6.63 -9.57 -22.00
CA SER A 205 -6.08 -10.60 -22.89
C SER A 205 -6.24 -11.98 -22.26
N ASN A 206 -6.36 -13.02 -23.09
CA ASN A 206 -6.54 -14.40 -22.62
C ASN A 206 -5.43 -14.83 -21.64
N THR A 207 -4.20 -14.39 -21.87
CA THR A 207 -3.08 -14.68 -20.97
C THR A 207 -3.29 -14.04 -19.61
N THR A 208 -3.66 -12.75 -19.56
CA THR A 208 -3.89 -12.05 -18.28
C THR A 208 -5.11 -12.60 -17.55
N LYS A 209 -6.18 -12.98 -18.28
CA LYS A 209 -7.33 -13.69 -17.71
C LYS A 209 -6.90 -14.95 -16.97
N GLN A 210 -6.09 -15.78 -17.62
CA GLN A 210 -5.59 -17.02 -17.02
C GLN A 210 -4.77 -16.73 -15.76
N VAL A 211 -3.81 -15.80 -15.85
CA VAL A 211 -2.97 -15.38 -14.71
C VAL A 211 -3.82 -14.87 -13.53
N PHE A 212 -4.91 -14.16 -13.81
CA PHE A 212 -5.87 -13.74 -12.78
C PHE A 212 -6.57 -14.92 -12.11
N TYR A 213 -7.12 -15.86 -12.88
CA TYR A 213 -7.79 -17.02 -12.32
C TYR A 213 -6.84 -17.89 -11.52
N ASP A 214 -5.65 -18.12 -12.05
CA ASP A 214 -4.55 -18.82 -11.39
C ASP A 214 -4.21 -18.18 -10.03
N TYR A 215 -4.08 -16.84 -10.00
CA TYR A 215 -3.82 -16.10 -8.76
C TYR A 215 -4.99 -16.15 -7.78
N ILE A 216 -6.23 -16.00 -8.26
CA ILE A 216 -7.45 -16.08 -7.44
C ILE A 216 -7.58 -17.47 -6.81
N ASP A 217 -7.38 -18.52 -7.59
CA ASP A 217 -7.47 -19.90 -7.14
C ASP A 217 -6.36 -20.22 -6.15
N PHE A 218 -5.14 -19.74 -6.42
CA PHE A 218 -4.05 -19.79 -5.45
C PHE A 218 -4.47 -19.13 -4.13
N ARG A 219 -4.98 -17.91 -4.16
CA ARG A 219 -5.39 -17.20 -2.94
C ARG A 219 -6.48 -17.93 -2.16
N LYS A 220 -7.51 -18.42 -2.84
CA LYS A 220 -8.60 -19.18 -2.21
C LYS A 220 -8.09 -20.45 -1.51
N GLN A 221 -7.05 -21.08 -2.04
CA GLN A 221 -6.48 -22.31 -1.49
C GLN A 221 -5.41 -22.05 -0.41
N TYR A 222 -4.57 -21.03 -0.59
CA TYR A 222 -3.31 -20.86 0.13
C TYR A 222 -3.24 -19.64 1.05
N ASP A 223 -4.09 -18.61 0.92
CA ASP A 223 -4.00 -17.41 1.76
C ASP A 223 -4.24 -17.72 3.25
N LEU A 224 -5.23 -18.55 3.57
CA LEU A 224 -5.49 -18.95 4.94
C LEU A 224 -4.31 -19.76 5.53
N PRO A 225 -3.78 -20.80 4.85
CA PRO A 225 -2.54 -21.44 5.27
C PRO A 225 -1.38 -20.46 5.50
N ILE A 226 -1.11 -19.54 4.57
CA ILE A 226 -0.06 -18.51 4.70
C ILE A 226 -0.29 -17.64 5.95
N TRP A 227 -1.53 -17.24 6.20
CA TRP A 227 -1.90 -16.47 7.38
C TRP A 227 -1.62 -17.25 8.67
N VAL A 228 -1.98 -18.53 8.72
CA VAL A 228 -1.72 -19.40 9.88
C VAL A 228 -0.21 -19.49 10.16
N GLN A 229 0.63 -19.70 9.14
CA GLN A 229 2.10 -19.70 9.33
C GLN A 229 2.60 -18.40 9.94
N LYS A 230 2.04 -17.27 9.51
CA LYS A 230 2.43 -15.96 10.04
C LYS A 230 2.02 -15.79 11.50
N VAL A 231 0.79 -16.17 11.84
CA VAL A 231 0.32 -16.17 13.23
C VAL A 231 1.23 -17.04 14.10
N MET A 232 1.65 -18.21 13.61
CA MET A 232 2.61 -19.06 14.32
C MET A 232 3.94 -18.33 14.58
N TYR A 233 4.47 -17.62 13.59
CA TYR A 233 5.72 -16.86 13.71
C TYR A 233 5.60 -15.70 14.71
N ASP A 234 4.47 -15.00 14.71
CA ASP A 234 4.22 -13.78 15.50
C ASP A 234 3.99 -14.07 17.00
N ILE A 235 3.44 -15.24 17.37
CA ILE A 235 3.13 -15.60 18.76
C ILE A 235 4.40 -15.81 19.62
N ASP A 236 5.52 -16.24 19.04
CA ASP A 236 6.75 -16.49 19.81
C ASP A 236 8.03 -16.19 19.01
N ASN A 237 8.28 -14.90 18.72
CA ASN A 237 9.56 -14.37 18.19
C ASN A 237 10.31 -15.32 17.23
N GLY A 238 9.63 -15.83 16.19
CA GLY A 238 10.19 -16.84 15.31
C GLY A 238 9.36 -18.13 15.17
N GLY A 239 8.32 -18.31 16.00
CA GLY A 239 7.38 -19.43 15.92
C GLY A 239 7.92 -20.78 16.37
N ILE A 240 9.04 -20.79 17.10
CA ILE A 240 9.68 -22.02 17.58
C ILE A 240 8.82 -22.69 18.67
N GLY A 241 8.26 -21.92 19.60
CA GLY A 241 7.40 -22.43 20.69
C GLY A 241 6.15 -23.13 20.18
N ILE A 242 5.29 -22.42 19.43
CA ILE A 242 4.02 -23.00 18.95
C ILE A 242 4.22 -24.15 17.96
N THR A 243 5.29 -24.11 17.13
CA THR A 243 5.64 -25.24 16.25
C THR A 243 6.04 -26.47 17.05
N LYS A 244 6.83 -26.28 18.12
CA LYS A 244 7.22 -27.36 19.03
C LYS A 244 5.99 -27.93 19.76
N LEU A 245 5.10 -27.07 20.26
CA LEU A 245 3.86 -27.48 20.93
C LEU A 245 2.92 -28.26 19.99
N TYR A 246 2.81 -27.86 18.72
CA TYR A 246 1.99 -28.56 17.73
C TYR A 246 2.54 -29.94 17.34
N LEU A 247 3.87 -30.09 17.35
CA LEU A 247 4.54 -31.37 17.07
C LEU A 247 4.62 -32.29 18.29
N ASP A 248 4.42 -31.75 19.50
CA ASP A 248 4.38 -32.52 20.73
C ASP A 248 3.09 -33.36 20.81
N LYS A 249 3.25 -34.68 20.83
CA LYS A 249 2.14 -35.64 20.87
C LYS A 249 1.29 -35.52 22.13
N GLU A 250 1.88 -35.08 23.25
CA GLU A 250 1.15 -34.90 24.51
C GLU A 250 0.25 -33.65 24.44
N LYS A 251 0.73 -32.59 23.79
CA LYS A 251 0.02 -31.32 23.63
C LYS A 251 -0.98 -31.35 22.48
N LEU A 252 -0.78 -32.21 21.47
CA LEU A 252 -1.73 -32.47 20.38
C LEU A 252 -3.15 -32.80 20.87
N ARG A 253 -3.29 -33.48 22.02
CA ARG A 253 -4.61 -33.72 22.63
C ARG A 253 -5.33 -32.41 22.91
N PHE A 254 -4.62 -31.42 23.44
CA PHE A 254 -5.21 -30.14 23.86
C PHE A 254 -5.80 -29.39 22.66
N PHE A 255 -5.14 -29.39 21.50
CA PHE A 255 -5.69 -28.80 20.26
C PHE A 255 -7.07 -29.37 19.86
N HIS A 256 -7.33 -30.65 20.17
CA HIS A 256 -8.59 -31.31 19.83
C HIS A 256 -9.71 -31.15 20.84
N LEU A 257 -9.45 -30.49 21.98
CA LEU A 257 -10.47 -30.22 22.99
C LEU A 257 -11.42 -29.09 22.54
N SER A 258 -12.65 -29.16 23.01
CA SER A 258 -13.61 -28.06 22.87
C SER A 258 -13.16 -26.83 23.69
N PRO A 259 -13.67 -25.61 23.38
CA PRO A 259 -13.31 -24.41 24.14
C PRO A 259 -13.58 -24.52 25.64
N ASP A 260 -14.69 -25.16 26.03
CA ASP A 260 -15.05 -25.36 27.44
C ASP A 260 -14.07 -26.33 28.13
N GLU A 261 -13.68 -27.42 27.46
CA GLU A 261 -12.70 -28.37 27.97
C GLU A 261 -11.30 -27.75 28.11
N LYS A 262 -10.88 -26.92 27.14
CA LYS A 262 -9.61 -26.16 27.22
C LYS A 262 -9.59 -25.22 28.41
N THR A 263 -10.70 -24.52 28.64
CA THR A 263 -10.85 -23.58 29.75
C THR A 263 -10.78 -24.31 31.09
N GLU A 264 -11.44 -25.46 31.20
CA GLU A 264 -11.44 -26.26 32.42
C GLU A 264 -10.06 -26.86 32.73
N GLU A 265 -9.32 -27.32 31.71
CA GLU A 265 -7.97 -27.85 31.91
C GLU A 265 -6.98 -26.76 32.38
N ILE A 266 -7.02 -25.57 31.76
CA ILE A 266 -6.24 -24.42 32.24
C ILE A 266 -6.66 -24.03 33.67
N ARG A 267 -7.97 -24.02 33.95
CA ARG A 267 -8.49 -23.71 35.29
C ARG A 267 -7.99 -24.71 36.32
N SER A 268 -7.99 -26.01 36.01
CA SER A 268 -7.50 -27.05 36.91
C SER A 268 -6.04 -26.82 37.28
N LEU A 269 -5.18 -26.50 36.30
CA LEU A 269 -3.77 -26.20 36.54
C LEU A 269 -3.58 -24.91 37.36
N VAL A 270 -4.39 -23.88 37.12
CA VAL A 270 -4.37 -22.65 37.92
C VAL A 270 -4.76 -22.93 39.37
N MET A 271 -5.76 -23.77 39.61
CA MET A 271 -6.16 -24.15 40.97
C MET A 271 -5.11 -25.01 41.66
N GLU A 272 -4.48 -25.96 40.93
CA GLU A 272 -3.36 -26.76 41.44
C GLU A 272 -2.19 -25.86 41.86
N LYS A 273 -1.80 -24.93 40.99
CA LYS A 273 -0.77 -23.92 41.28
C LYS A 273 -1.10 -23.14 42.55
N PHE A 274 -2.32 -22.63 42.65
CA PHE A 274 -2.75 -21.84 43.81
C PHE A 274 -2.70 -22.65 45.12
N THR A 275 -3.11 -23.93 45.09
CA THR A 275 -2.98 -24.82 46.26
C THR A 275 -1.52 -25.06 46.65
N MET A 276 -0.62 -25.18 45.68
CA MET A 276 0.82 -25.33 45.97
C MET A 276 1.40 -24.04 46.55
N GLU A 277 1.04 -22.86 46.04
CA GLU A 277 1.45 -21.55 46.58
C GLU A 277 0.96 -21.36 48.04
N GLU A 278 -0.29 -21.74 48.34
CA GLU A 278 -0.83 -21.73 49.71
C GLU A 278 -0.08 -22.70 50.64
N GLU A 279 0.36 -23.86 50.14
CA GLU A 279 1.13 -24.83 50.91
C GLU A 279 2.54 -24.32 51.21
N VAL A 280 3.21 -23.70 50.24
CA VAL A 280 4.51 -23.03 50.45
C VAL A 280 4.39 -21.96 51.52
N GLU A 281 3.39 -21.07 51.44
CA GLU A 281 3.18 -20.00 52.43
C GLU A 281 2.93 -20.56 53.84
N GLN A 282 2.21 -21.69 53.98
CA GLN A 282 2.01 -22.34 55.27
C GLN A 282 3.30 -22.97 55.82
N LEU A 283 4.12 -23.57 54.96
CA LEU A 283 5.38 -24.20 55.35
C LEU A 283 6.40 -23.14 55.79
N GLU A 284 6.49 -22.02 55.08
CA GLU A 284 7.34 -20.87 55.44
C GLU A 284 6.98 -20.27 56.81
N GLN A 285 5.71 -20.34 57.20
CA GLN A 285 5.24 -19.87 58.51
C GLN A 285 5.57 -20.84 59.66
N SER A 286 5.95 -22.08 59.36
CA SER A 286 6.36 -23.07 60.36
C SER A 286 7.88 -23.12 60.48
N GLU A 287 8.43 -22.73 61.63
CA GLU A 287 9.89 -22.61 61.93
C GLU A 287 10.65 -23.96 61.99
N GLU A 288 10.31 -24.95 61.16
CA GLU A 288 11.00 -26.25 61.11
C GLU A 288 11.96 -26.35 59.92
N ASP A 289 13.26 -26.55 60.19
CA ASP A 289 14.33 -26.74 59.17
C ASP A 289 14.05 -27.91 58.18
N ILE A 290 13.11 -28.81 58.50
CA ILE A 290 12.69 -29.94 57.64
C ILE A 290 11.87 -29.45 56.42
N ASN A 291 11.38 -28.21 56.44
CA ASN A 291 10.50 -27.69 55.40
C ASN A 291 11.23 -27.09 54.20
N GLU A 292 12.51 -26.73 54.31
CA GLU A 292 13.26 -26.12 53.19
C GLU A 292 13.26 -27.02 51.94
N GLU A 293 13.61 -28.31 52.09
CA GLU A 293 13.66 -29.25 50.95
C GLU A 293 12.27 -29.43 50.30
N LYS A 294 11.19 -29.37 51.10
CA LYS A 294 9.82 -29.48 50.61
C LYS A 294 9.33 -28.20 49.93
N ILE A 295 9.77 -27.03 50.41
CA ILE A 295 9.49 -25.74 49.77
C ILE A 295 10.17 -25.70 48.40
N ASP A 296 11.45 -26.06 48.31
CA ASP A 296 12.19 -26.12 47.05
C ASP A 296 11.49 -27.06 46.03
N GLU A 297 11.03 -28.24 46.47
CA GLU A 297 10.28 -29.17 45.61
C GLU A 297 8.94 -28.59 45.11
N LEU A 298 8.24 -27.82 45.95
CA LEU A 298 6.98 -27.18 45.58
C LEU A 298 7.22 -26.01 44.63
N ASP A 299 8.24 -25.19 44.85
CA ASP A 299 8.62 -24.09 43.97
C ASP A 299 8.98 -24.58 42.56
N ASP A 300 9.79 -25.65 42.46
CA ASP A 300 10.11 -26.32 41.18
C ASP A 300 8.83 -26.79 40.46
N ARG A 301 7.83 -27.26 41.20
CA ARG A 301 6.53 -27.69 40.62
C ARG A 301 5.66 -26.51 40.23
N ILE A 302 5.66 -25.43 40.99
CA ILE A 302 4.95 -24.18 40.68
C ILE A 302 5.50 -23.58 39.40
N GLU A 303 6.83 -23.57 39.22
CA GLU A 303 7.48 -23.10 38.01
C GLU A 303 7.05 -23.94 36.79
N LYS A 304 7.17 -25.27 36.87
CA LYS A 304 6.73 -26.18 35.78
C LYS A 304 5.25 -26.04 35.45
N THR A 305 4.39 -25.90 36.47
CA THR A 305 2.95 -25.71 36.27
C THR A 305 2.66 -24.35 35.62
N THR A 306 3.42 -23.31 36.00
CA THR A 306 3.34 -21.99 35.41
C THR A 306 3.74 -22.01 33.93
N GLU A 307 4.84 -22.68 33.57
CA GLU A 307 5.25 -22.90 32.18
C GLU A 307 4.15 -23.61 31.38
N GLN A 308 3.59 -24.70 31.91
CA GLN A 308 2.49 -25.43 31.26
C GLN A 308 1.26 -24.55 31.04
N ILE A 309 0.87 -23.72 32.01
CA ILE A 309 -0.24 -22.77 31.87
C ILE A 309 0.05 -21.77 30.73
N TYR A 310 1.27 -21.27 30.61
CA TYR A 310 1.65 -20.37 29.53
C TYR A 310 1.56 -21.05 28.16
N GLU A 311 2.13 -22.25 28.00
CA GLU A 311 2.05 -23.02 26.76
C GLU A 311 0.59 -23.28 26.32
N LEU A 312 -0.29 -23.65 27.27
CA LEU A 312 -1.71 -23.89 26.94
C LEU A 312 -2.44 -22.59 26.54
N LYS A 313 -2.10 -21.46 27.19
CA LYS A 313 -2.64 -20.15 26.81
C LYS A 313 -2.18 -19.73 25.42
N GLU A 314 -0.93 -19.98 25.05
CA GLU A 314 -0.42 -19.73 23.69
C GLU A 314 -1.19 -20.53 22.64
N ILE A 315 -1.52 -21.80 22.93
CA ILE A 315 -2.36 -22.61 22.03
C ILE A 315 -3.75 -21.98 21.87
N VAL A 316 -4.38 -21.53 22.96
CA VAL A 316 -5.69 -20.87 22.90
C VAL A 316 -5.63 -19.57 22.11
N GLU A 317 -4.60 -18.75 22.32
CA GLU A 317 -4.40 -17.51 21.57
C GLU A 317 -4.21 -17.78 20.08
N PHE A 318 -3.37 -18.75 19.73
CA PHE A 318 -3.17 -19.23 18.37
C PHE A 318 -4.50 -19.64 17.72
N GLU A 319 -5.26 -20.51 18.37
CA GLU A 319 -6.54 -20.99 17.85
C GLU A 319 -7.58 -19.88 17.71
N MET A 320 -7.60 -18.93 18.64
CA MET A 320 -8.49 -17.78 18.55
C MET A 320 -8.16 -16.93 17.31
N GLN A 321 -6.88 -16.67 17.04
CA GLN A 321 -6.45 -15.89 15.88
C GLN A 321 -6.74 -16.59 14.55
N ILE A 322 -6.56 -17.92 14.45
CA ILE A 322 -6.87 -18.66 13.22
C ILE A 322 -8.38 -18.83 13.01
N ASN A 323 -9.18 -18.99 14.07
CA ASN A 323 -10.62 -19.18 13.97
C ASN A 323 -11.35 -17.89 13.57
N GLN A 324 -10.73 -16.73 13.79
CA GLN A 324 -11.22 -15.43 13.30
C GLN A 324 -10.83 -15.17 11.84
N ALA A 325 -9.94 -15.97 11.26
CA ALA A 325 -9.48 -15.76 9.90
C ALA A 325 -10.56 -16.16 8.88
N SER A 326 -10.93 -15.20 8.03
CA SER A 326 -11.83 -15.42 6.90
C SER A 326 -11.15 -15.02 5.60
N PHE A 327 -11.69 -15.46 4.47
CA PHE A 327 -11.13 -15.08 3.17
C PHE A 327 -11.26 -13.56 2.97
N ASN A 328 -10.14 -12.88 2.70
CA ASN A 328 -10.12 -11.46 2.40
C ASN A 328 -10.49 -11.26 0.91
N PRO A 329 -11.63 -10.63 0.59
CA PRO A 329 -12.09 -10.49 -0.79
C PRO A 329 -11.27 -9.49 -1.62
N ALA A 330 -10.43 -8.65 -0.99
CA ALA A 330 -9.54 -7.74 -1.70
C ALA A 330 -8.68 -8.50 -2.70
N MET A 331 -8.54 -8.02 -3.95
CA MET A 331 -7.74 -8.70 -4.99
C MET A 331 -6.27 -8.84 -4.57
N PHE A 332 -5.71 -7.77 -4.02
CA PHE A 332 -4.30 -7.71 -3.63
C PHE A 332 -4.15 -7.50 -2.13
N VAL A 333 -3.39 -8.39 -1.50
CA VAL A 333 -3.16 -8.40 -0.06
C VAL A 333 -1.69 -8.25 0.29
N THR A 334 -1.42 -7.67 1.46
CA THR A 334 -0.09 -7.54 2.03
C THR A 334 0.37 -8.85 2.66
N SER A 335 1.62 -8.88 3.11
CA SER A 335 2.14 -10.00 3.91
C SER A 335 1.33 -10.25 5.18
N ARG A 336 0.63 -9.25 5.71
CA ARG A 336 -0.25 -9.34 6.89
C ARG A 336 -1.71 -9.65 6.53
N TYR A 337 -1.95 -10.07 5.29
CA TYR A 337 -3.27 -10.43 4.78
C TYR A 337 -4.32 -9.29 4.82
N ALA A 338 -3.85 -8.05 4.97
CA ALA A 338 -4.66 -6.84 4.80
C ALA A 338 -4.69 -6.43 3.32
N ARG A 339 -5.67 -5.64 2.91
CA ARG A 339 -5.67 -5.02 1.56
C ARG A 339 -4.41 -4.17 1.40
N ILE A 340 -3.78 -4.26 0.23
CA ILE A 340 -2.63 -3.42 -0.10
C ILE A 340 -3.03 -1.94 -0.23
N SER A 341 -2.20 -1.05 0.28
CA SER A 341 -2.40 0.41 0.19
C SER A 341 -1.94 0.97 -1.16
N GLU A 342 -2.34 2.21 -1.46
CA GLU A 342 -1.87 2.88 -2.67
C GLU A 342 -0.35 3.07 -2.67
N GLU A 343 0.22 3.40 -1.51
CA GLU A 343 1.67 3.60 -1.39
C GLU A 343 2.44 2.30 -1.65
N GLU A 344 2.00 1.18 -1.06
CA GLU A 344 2.64 -0.12 -1.30
C GLU A 344 2.56 -0.55 -2.78
N VAL A 345 1.45 -0.26 -3.48
CA VAL A 345 1.37 -0.54 -4.92
C VAL A 345 2.37 0.30 -5.71
N LYS A 346 2.52 1.60 -5.38
CA LYS A 346 3.52 2.46 -6.02
C LYS A 346 4.94 1.97 -5.74
N GLU A 347 5.26 1.69 -4.49
CA GLU A 347 6.57 1.18 -4.09
C GLU A 347 6.92 -0.13 -4.79
N ILE A 348 5.96 -1.07 -4.91
CA ILE A 348 6.17 -2.32 -5.65
C ILE A 348 6.46 -2.03 -7.12
N LEU A 349 5.64 -1.18 -7.77
CA LEU A 349 5.84 -0.88 -9.19
C LEU A 349 7.16 -0.14 -9.44
N GLU A 350 7.52 0.82 -8.59
CA GLU A 350 8.79 1.57 -8.69
C GLU A 350 10.01 0.69 -8.43
N ARG A 351 9.94 -0.20 -7.44
CA ARG A 351 11.06 -1.07 -7.06
C ARG A 351 11.25 -2.23 -8.04
N GLU A 352 10.16 -2.83 -8.46
CA GLU A 352 10.18 -4.08 -9.23
C GLU A 352 10.05 -3.86 -10.74
N ALA A 353 9.58 -2.69 -11.17
CA ALA A 353 9.37 -2.36 -12.57
C ALA A 353 9.81 -0.93 -12.89
N LEU A 354 8.85 -0.01 -13.00
CA LEU A 354 9.02 1.38 -13.40
C LEU A 354 8.02 2.25 -12.62
N PRO A 355 8.32 3.55 -12.41
CA PRO A 355 7.33 4.49 -11.92
C PRO A 355 6.05 4.44 -12.76
N LEU A 356 4.89 4.45 -12.11
CA LEU A 356 3.60 4.26 -12.79
C LEU A 356 3.35 5.33 -13.86
N GLU A 357 3.85 6.54 -13.65
CA GLU A 357 3.79 7.67 -14.56
C GLU A 357 4.49 7.35 -15.88
N VAL A 358 5.64 6.68 -15.81
CA VAL A 358 6.43 6.22 -16.97
C VAL A 358 5.68 5.11 -17.70
N ILE A 359 5.14 4.13 -16.96
CA ILE A 359 4.30 3.05 -17.53
C ILE A 359 3.11 3.65 -18.28
N LYS A 360 2.38 4.58 -17.65
CA LYS A 360 1.21 5.24 -18.25
C LYS A 360 1.56 6.08 -19.47
N ALA A 361 2.67 6.81 -19.43
CA ALA A 361 3.15 7.57 -20.58
C ALA A 361 3.45 6.63 -21.76
N THR A 362 4.11 5.51 -21.47
CA THR A 362 4.48 4.48 -22.45
C THR A 362 3.26 3.87 -23.12
N ILE A 363 2.25 3.46 -22.33
CA ILE A 363 0.99 2.92 -22.85
C ILE A 363 0.23 3.94 -23.69
N LYS A 364 0.11 5.19 -23.19
CA LYS A 364 -0.58 6.26 -23.92
C LYS A 364 0.08 6.53 -25.27
N LYS A 365 1.40 6.57 -25.31
CA LYS A 365 2.16 6.73 -26.56
C LYS A 365 1.88 5.56 -27.51
N ARG A 366 1.96 4.32 -27.03
CA ARG A 366 1.68 3.12 -27.83
C ARG A 366 0.29 3.17 -28.47
N TRP A 367 -0.74 3.50 -27.70
CA TRP A 367 -2.10 3.65 -28.25
C TRP A 367 -2.20 4.80 -29.25
N GLN A 368 -1.53 5.92 -29.01
CA GLN A 368 -1.50 7.03 -29.98
C GLN A 368 -0.81 6.61 -31.28
N ASP A 369 0.30 5.88 -31.20
CA ASP A 369 1.03 5.33 -32.35
C ASP A 369 0.19 4.31 -33.13
N ALA A 370 -0.68 3.56 -32.44
CA ALA A 370 -1.68 2.67 -33.04
C ALA A 370 -2.88 3.40 -33.66
N GLY A 371 -2.94 4.73 -33.56
CA GLY A 371 -3.97 5.57 -34.18
C GLY A 371 -5.16 5.93 -33.30
N PHE A 372 -5.13 5.61 -31.99
CA PHE A 372 -6.20 6.02 -31.07
C PHE A 372 -6.12 7.51 -30.76
N LYS A 373 -7.27 8.19 -30.82
CA LYS A 373 -7.36 9.62 -30.49
C LYS A 373 -7.23 9.81 -28.99
N ARG A 374 -6.59 10.91 -28.56
CA ARG A 374 -6.48 11.31 -27.14
C ARG A 374 -7.80 11.20 -26.37
N ASN A 375 -8.91 11.69 -26.95
CA ASN A 375 -10.23 11.59 -26.30
C ASN A 375 -10.74 10.15 -26.11
N GLN A 376 -10.33 9.19 -26.96
CA GLN A 376 -10.67 7.77 -26.79
C GLN A 376 -9.84 7.18 -25.66
N THR A 377 -8.54 7.48 -25.63
CA THR A 377 -7.62 7.06 -24.55
C THR A 377 -8.07 7.58 -23.19
N GLU A 378 -8.42 8.87 -23.09
CA GLU A 378 -8.88 9.49 -21.83
C GLU A 378 -10.18 8.85 -21.32
N LYS A 379 -11.08 8.42 -22.21
CA LYS A 379 -12.31 7.69 -21.82
C LYS A 379 -12.02 6.26 -21.39
N PHE A 380 -11.13 5.56 -22.08
CA PHE A 380 -10.70 4.20 -21.69
C PHE A 380 -10.08 4.19 -20.29
N LEU A 381 -9.28 5.21 -19.99
CA LEU A 381 -8.66 5.43 -18.68
C LEU A 381 -9.62 6.03 -17.62
N GLY A 382 -10.92 6.19 -17.90
CA GLY A 382 -11.88 6.76 -16.94
C GLY A 382 -11.71 8.26 -16.63
N GLN A 383 -10.81 8.96 -17.33
CA GLN A 383 -10.54 10.40 -17.11
C GLN A 383 -11.66 11.30 -17.66
N LYS A 384 -12.49 10.76 -18.55
CA LYS A 384 -13.65 11.43 -19.13
C LYS A 384 -14.87 10.52 -19.06
N PRO A 385 -16.07 11.08 -18.79
CA PRO A 385 -17.29 10.29 -18.71
C PRO A 385 -17.55 9.51 -20.00
N ASN A 386 -17.87 8.23 -19.80
CA ASN A 386 -18.01 7.27 -20.88
C ASN A 386 -19.39 7.43 -21.57
N ARG A 387 -19.42 8.18 -22.68
CA ARG A 387 -20.61 8.37 -23.53
C ARG A 387 -20.47 7.68 -24.88
N PHE A 388 -20.02 6.43 -24.91
CA PHE A 388 -20.11 5.62 -26.12
C PHE A 388 -21.45 4.88 -26.13
N GLY A 389 -22.03 4.65 -27.31
CA GLY A 389 -23.16 3.72 -27.43
C GLY A 389 -22.66 2.30 -27.20
N SER A 390 -23.38 1.51 -26.39
CA SER A 390 -22.94 0.22 -25.85
C SER A 390 -22.32 -0.74 -26.89
N SER A 391 -22.86 -0.83 -28.10
CA SER A 391 -22.38 -1.78 -29.11
C SER A 391 -21.04 -1.42 -29.80
N ASN A 392 -20.60 -0.16 -29.74
CA ASN A 392 -19.30 0.28 -30.31
C ASN A 392 -18.19 0.35 -29.25
N GLN A 393 -18.54 0.15 -27.98
CA GLN A 393 -17.61 0.30 -26.87
C GLN A 393 -16.75 -0.95 -26.68
N ASP A 394 -17.36 -2.13 -26.76
CA ASP A 394 -16.65 -3.40 -26.58
C ASP A 394 -15.60 -3.62 -27.69
N SER A 395 -15.95 -3.33 -28.95
CA SER A 395 -15.00 -3.39 -30.07
C SER A 395 -13.83 -2.42 -29.87
N LEU A 396 -14.11 -1.18 -29.49
CA LEU A 396 -13.08 -0.18 -29.26
C LEU A 396 -12.14 -0.60 -28.11
N PHE A 397 -12.68 -1.16 -27.04
CA PHE A 397 -11.92 -1.57 -25.86
C PHE A 397 -11.06 -2.81 -26.16
N GLN A 398 -11.59 -3.75 -26.96
CA GLN A 398 -10.80 -4.85 -27.49
C GLN A 398 -9.64 -4.34 -28.36
N ASP A 399 -9.88 -3.35 -29.22
CA ASP A 399 -8.83 -2.76 -30.06
C ASP A 399 -7.73 -2.10 -29.20
N PHE A 400 -8.08 -1.45 -28.08
CA PHE A 400 -7.12 -0.89 -27.12
C PHE A 400 -6.23 -1.96 -26.49
N ILE A 401 -6.80 -3.10 -26.08
CA ILE A 401 -6.04 -4.22 -25.51
C ILE A 401 -5.11 -4.83 -26.55
N HIS A 402 -5.59 -5.05 -27.78
CA HIS A 402 -4.76 -5.60 -28.87
C HIS A 402 -3.61 -4.66 -29.26
N ALA A 403 -3.82 -3.35 -29.17
CA ALA A 403 -2.77 -2.37 -29.40
C ALA A 403 -1.89 -2.11 -28.17
N GLY A 404 -2.28 -2.61 -26.99
CA GLY A 404 -1.52 -2.53 -25.75
C GLY A 404 -0.33 -3.49 -25.73
N PHE A 405 0.22 -3.69 -24.54
CA PHE A 405 1.28 -4.66 -24.32
C PHE A 405 0.68 -6.03 -24.02
N THR A 406 0.63 -6.92 -25.03
CA THR A 406 0.17 -8.31 -24.86
C THR A 406 1.32 -9.27 -25.11
N PHE A 407 2.05 -9.60 -24.06
CA PHE A 407 3.17 -10.54 -24.17
C PHE A 407 2.70 -11.98 -23.93
N HIS A 408 3.23 -12.89 -24.76
CA HIS A 408 2.88 -14.30 -24.78
C HIS A 408 3.82 -15.09 -23.87
N ASN A 409 3.83 -14.76 -22.57
CA ASN A 409 4.52 -15.59 -21.59
C ASN A 409 3.62 -16.77 -21.18
N ARG A 410 4.25 -17.93 -20.96
CA ARG A 410 3.58 -19.22 -20.71
C ARG A 410 2.90 -19.24 -19.33
N ILE A 411 1.94 -20.12 -19.22
CA ILE A 411 1.00 -20.31 -18.11
C ILE A 411 1.75 -20.88 -16.89
N PHE A 412 1.32 -20.53 -15.66
CA PHE A 412 1.91 -21.03 -14.41
C PHE A 412 1.54 -22.49 -14.10
N PHE A 413 0.59 -23.05 -14.87
CA PHE A 413 -0.03 -24.36 -14.68
C PHE A 413 -0.22 -25.11 -16.01
#